data_AF-A0A941EJ82-F1
#
_entry.id   AF-A0A941EJ82-F1
#
_cell.length_a   1.000
_cell.length_b   1.000
_cell.length_c   1.000
_cell.angle_alpha   90.00
_cell.angle_beta   90.00
_cell.angle_gamma   90.00
#
_symmetry.space_group_name_H-M   'P 1'
#
loop_
_entity.id
_entity.type
_entity.pdbx_description
1 polymer ?
#
loop_
_entity_poly.entity_id
_entity_poly.type
_entity_poly.pdbx_seq_one_letter_code
_entity_poly.pdbx_strand_id
1 'polypeptide(L)'
;MPINHWADESLDEDPEDSFVRPYTITHGRTLSAYGNLTLITIIVALMSPEEQYGTRGLEPEHRSILDRCREPVALAEIAAGIDLPVAVVKILISDLITVGAVTARSPVPVGVGQRPDIRLLQAVRDGLRRL
;
A
#
# COMPACT_ATOMS: atom_id res chain seq x y z
N MET A 1 2.95 26.01 -59.76
CA MET A 1 1.69 25.80 -59.03
C MET A 1 1.79 24.47 -58.27
N PRO A 2 1.23 24.41 -57.06
CA PRO A 2 1.76 23.70 -55.88
C PRO A 2 0.91 22.48 -55.49
N ILE A 3 1.34 21.68 -54.49
CA ILE A 3 0.43 20.97 -53.58
C ILE A 3 1.06 20.86 -52.18
N ASN A 4 0.35 21.40 -51.20
CA ASN A 4 0.55 21.32 -49.74
C ASN A 4 0.47 19.87 -49.22
N HIS A 5 1.13 19.54 -48.11
CA HIS A 5 0.49 18.78 -47.03
C HIS A 5 1.24 18.94 -45.71
N TRP A 6 0.60 19.61 -44.76
CA TRP A 6 0.95 19.56 -43.34
C TRP A 6 0.40 18.27 -42.75
N ALA A 7 1.26 17.41 -42.22
CA ALA A 7 0.94 16.49 -41.12
C ALA A 7 2.12 16.70 -40.16
N ASP A 8 1.94 17.47 -39.10
CA ASP A 8 1.36 16.98 -37.84
C ASP A 8 1.94 15.63 -37.46
N GLU A 9 3.14 15.68 -36.87
CA GLU A 9 3.64 14.62 -36.02
C GLU A 9 3.80 15.26 -34.63
N SER A 10 2.68 15.70 -34.04
CA SER A 10 2.56 15.62 -32.59
C SER A 10 2.65 14.14 -32.26
N LEU A 11 3.83 13.71 -31.81
CA LEU A 11 3.96 12.45 -31.09
C LEU A 11 3.13 12.62 -29.82
N ASP A 12 1.85 12.29 -29.93
CA ASP A 12 1.02 11.91 -28.81
C ASP A 12 1.75 10.73 -28.18
N GLU A 13 2.56 11.03 -27.17
CA GLU A 13 3.17 10.04 -26.30
C GLU A 13 2.00 9.41 -25.53
N ASP A 14 1.45 8.35 -26.13
CA ASP A 14 0.33 7.61 -25.61
C ASP A 14 0.69 7.17 -24.18
N PRO A 15 -0.01 7.62 -23.13
CA PRO A 15 0.31 7.28 -21.74
C PRO A 15 0.07 5.79 -21.43
N GLU A 16 -0.16 4.96 -22.45
CA GLU A 16 -0.45 3.53 -22.35
C GLU A 16 0.80 2.64 -22.31
N ASP A 17 2.01 3.17 -22.58
CA ASP A 17 3.22 2.35 -22.75
C ASP A 17 3.97 1.98 -21.45
N SER A 18 3.32 2.08 -20.29
CA SER A 18 3.89 1.57 -19.03
C SER A 18 2.88 0.82 -18.16
N PHE A 19 1.84 0.23 -18.75
CA PHE A 19 0.95 -0.67 -18.01
C PHE A 19 1.55 -2.09 -17.94
N VAL A 20 2.41 -2.34 -16.95
CA VAL A 20 2.79 -3.71 -16.59
C VAL A 20 1.52 -4.48 -16.20
N ARG A 21 1.26 -5.62 -16.85
CA ARG A 21 0.12 -6.46 -16.51
C ARG A 21 0.21 -6.83 -15.02
N PRO A 22 -0.82 -6.55 -14.19
CA PRO A 22 -0.75 -6.75 -12.74
C PRO A 22 -0.31 -8.15 -12.29
N TYR A 23 -0.57 -9.18 -13.10
CA TYR A 23 -0.22 -10.58 -12.82
C TYR A 23 1.25 -10.94 -13.11
N THR A 24 1.97 -10.08 -13.83
CA THR A 24 3.42 -10.24 -14.05
C THR A 24 4.20 -9.94 -12.77
N ILE A 25 3.76 -8.92 -12.01
CA ILE A 25 4.39 -8.50 -10.75
C ILE A 25 4.33 -9.64 -9.73
N THR A 26 3.18 -10.32 -9.63
CA THR A 26 3.01 -11.41 -8.67
C THR A 26 3.55 -12.75 -9.15
N HIS A 27 4.18 -12.81 -10.34
CA HIS A 27 4.67 -14.04 -10.97
C HIS A 27 3.59 -15.15 -11.06
N GLY A 28 2.34 -14.76 -11.33
CA GLY A 28 1.20 -15.69 -11.41
C GLY A 28 0.56 -16.05 -10.07
N ARG A 29 1.03 -15.50 -8.94
CA ARG A 29 0.35 -15.66 -7.64
C ARG A 29 -0.97 -14.89 -7.64
N THR A 30 -2.05 -15.58 -7.29
CA THR A 30 -3.41 -15.04 -7.32
C THR A 30 -3.99 -14.76 -5.93
N LEU A 31 -3.34 -15.25 -4.87
CA LEU A 31 -3.80 -15.11 -3.50
C LEU A 31 -2.69 -14.66 -2.56
N SER A 32 -3.08 -13.74 -1.68
CA SER A 32 -2.33 -13.32 -0.51
C SER A 32 -2.26 -14.47 0.49
N ALA A 33 -1.06 -14.88 0.91
CA ALA A 33 -0.90 -15.90 1.96
C ALA A 33 -1.42 -15.40 3.33
N TYR A 34 -1.47 -14.09 3.53
CA TYR A 34 -2.04 -13.46 4.71
C TYR A 34 -3.53 -13.13 4.46
N GLY A 35 -4.43 -13.93 5.03
CA GLY A 35 -5.84 -13.97 4.62
C GLY A 35 -6.75 -12.82 5.10
N ASN A 36 -6.31 -11.96 6.02
CA ASN A 36 -7.16 -10.96 6.67
C ASN A 36 -6.77 -9.49 6.36
N LEU A 37 -5.96 -9.24 5.33
CA LEU A 37 -5.63 -7.88 4.92
C LEU A 37 -6.87 -7.18 4.33
N THR A 38 -7.30 -6.12 4.98
CA THR A 38 -8.37 -5.21 4.54
C THR A 38 -7.77 -3.87 4.12
N LEU A 39 -8.54 -3.04 3.43
CA LEU A 39 -8.09 -1.71 2.98
C LEU A 39 -7.65 -0.80 4.13
N ILE A 40 -8.27 -0.96 5.30
CA ILE A 40 -8.00 -0.18 6.51
C ILE A 40 -7.01 -0.88 7.46
N THR A 41 -6.43 -2.01 7.05
CA THR A 41 -5.35 -2.65 7.81
C THR A 41 -4.13 -1.73 7.79
N ILE A 42 -3.59 -1.44 8.97
CA ILE A 42 -2.40 -0.61 9.13
C ILE A 42 -1.16 -1.48 9.02
N ILE A 43 -0.23 -1.08 8.15
CA ILE A 43 1.05 -1.76 7.93
C ILE A 43 2.15 -0.91 8.57
N VAL A 44 3.09 -1.58 9.22
CA VAL A 44 4.22 -0.94 9.91
C VAL A 44 5.50 -1.67 9.54
N ALA A 45 6.52 -0.93 9.10
CA ALA A 45 7.85 -1.50 8.88
C ALA A 45 8.49 -1.92 10.22
N LEU A 46 9.13 -3.08 10.23
CA LEU A 46 9.87 -3.60 11.38
C LEU A 46 11.38 -3.47 11.24
N MET A 47 11.88 -3.34 10.01
CA MET A 47 13.30 -3.21 9.69
C MET A 47 13.72 -1.75 9.61
N SER A 48 14.93 -1.44 10.08
CA SER A 48 15.54 -0.12 9.85
C SER A 48 15.86 0.07 8.35
N PRO A 49 15.94 1.31 7.84
CA PRO A 49 16.20 1.56 6.41
C PRO A 49 17.47 0.85 5.90
N GLU A 50 18.52 0.81 6.71
CA GLU A 50 19.78 0.12 6.43
C GLU A 50 19.62 -1.41 6.27
N GLU A 51 18.77 -2.06 7.06
CA GLU A 51 18.43 -3.49 6.93
C GLU A 51 17.60 -3.76 5.67
N GLN A 52 16.72 -2.83 5.28
CA GLN A 52 15.88 -2.95 4.09
C GLN A 52 16.71 -3.00 2.81
N TYR A 53 17.72 -2.13 2.67
CA TYR A 53 18.63 -2.14 1.51
C TYR A 53 19.51 -3.39 1.46
N GLY A 54 19.85 -3.97 2.62
CA GLY A 54 20.64 -5.19 2.73
C GLY A 54 19.90 -6.48 2.41
N THR A 55 18.56 -6.45 2.37
CA THR A 55 17.75 -7.65 2.14
C THR A 55 17.80 -8.05 0.65
N ARG A 56 18.61 -9.07 0.35
CA ARG A 56 18.70 -9.66 -0.99
C ARG A 56 17.39 -10.34 -1.36
N GLY A 57 16.95 -10.15 -2.61
CA GLY A 57 15.74 -10.79 -3.14
C GLY A 57 14.46 -9.96 -3.06
N LEU A 58 14.49 -8.75 -2.48
CA LEU A 58 13.36 -7.83 -2.57
C LEU A 58 13.29 -7.16 -3.95
N GLU A 59 12.11 -7.24 -4.56
CA GLU A 59 11.78 -6.55 -5.80
C GLU A 59 11.60 -5.03 -5.57
N PRO A 60 11.67 -4.19 -6.60
CA PRO A 60 11.49 -2.74 -6.47
C PRO A 60 10.18 -2.32 -5.80
N GLU A 61 9.10 -3.05 -6.05
CA GLU A 61 7.77 -2.82 -5.49
C GLU A 61 7.76 -3.07 -3.99
N HIS A 62 8.47 -4.11 -3.52
CA HIS A 62 8.65 -4.39 -2.09
C HIS A 62 9.38 -3.24 -1.37
N ARG A 63 10.44 -2.71 -1.98
CA ARG A 63 11.16 -1.56 -1.42
C ARG A 63 10.30 -0.31 -1.37
N SER A 64 9.52 -0.07 -2.43
CA SER A 64 8.58 1.05 -2.49
C SER A 64 7.51 0.98 -1.39
N ILE A 65 7.04 -0.24 -1.06
CA ILE A 65 6.13 -0.45 0.07
C ILE A 65 6.84 -0.17 1.40
N LEU A 66 8.08 -0.65 1.60
CA LEU A 66 8.83 -0.43 2.84
C LEU A 66 9.14 1.05 3.09
N ASP A 67 9.51 1.80 2.05
CA ASP A 67 9.75 3.24 2.14
C ASP A 67 8.50 4.01 2.57
N ARG A 68 7.32 3.57 2.12
CA ARG A 68 6.04 4.14 2.55
C ARG A 68 5.67 3.75 3.97
N CYS A 69 6.04 2.55 4.41
CA CYS A 69 5.72 2.03 5.76
C CYS A 69 6.68 2.51 6.87
N ARG A 70 7.52 3.52 6.63
CA ARG A 70 8.37 4.14 7.66
C ARG A 70 7.54 4.72 8.81
N GLU A 71 6.36 5.21 8.49
CA GLU A 71 5.30 5.49 9.45
C GLU A 71 4.16 4.47 9.27
N PRO A 72 3.28 4.26 10.27
CA PRO A 72 2.12 3.39 10.11
C PRO A 72 1.19 3.90 9.01
N VAL A 73 0.97 3.12 7.96
CA VAL A 73 0.16 3.51 6.79
C VAL A 73 -0.91 2.46 6.49
N ALA A 74 -2.09 2.90 6.04
CA ALA A 74 -3.16 1.99 5.65
C ALA A 74 -2.85 1.28 4.33
N LEU A 75 -3.29 0.03 4.18
CA LEU A 75 -3.09 -0.73 2.95
C LEU A 75 -3.64 -0.01 1.70
N ALA A 76 -4.80 0.65 1.82
CA ALA A 76 -5.37 1.44 0.73
C ALA A 76 -4.45 2.58 0.27
N GLU A 77 -3.82 3.27 1.23
CA GLU A 77 -2.90 4.37 0.95
C GLU A 77 -1.61 3.86 0.30
N ILE A 78 -1.11 2.70 0.71
CA ILE A 78 0.01 2.04 0.04
C ILE A 78 -0.34 1.76 -1.41
N ALA A 79 -1.51 1.14 -1.67
CA ALA A 79 -1.94 0.80 -3.02
C ALA A 79 -2.13 2.01 -3.92
N ALA A 80 -2.77 3.07 -3.41
CA ALA A 80 -2.92 4.33 -4.12
C ALA A 80 -1.56 5.00 -4.39
N GLY A 81 -0.61 4.88 -3.46
CA GLY A 81 0.69 5.50 -3.56
C GLY A 81 1.64 4.84 -4.57
N ILE A 82 1.54 3.52 -4.75
CA ILE A 82 2.39 2.79 -5.70
C ILE A 82 1.68 2.50 -7.04
N ASP A 83 0.44 2.98 -7.19
CA ASP A 83 -0.40 2.79 -8.38
C ASP A 83 -0.54 1.32 -8.82
N LEU A 84 -0.67 0.43 -7.85
CA LEU A 84 -0.89 -1.00 -8.10
C LEU A 84 -2.26 -1.46 -7.60
N PRO A 85 -2.90 -2.43 -8.27
CA PRO A 85 -4.15 -2.99 -7.79
C PRO A 85 -4.00 -3.55 -6.37
N VAL A 86 -5.01 -3.30 -5.53
CA VAL A 86 -5.06 -3.73 -4.12
C VAL A 86 -4.72 -5.23 -3.96
N ALA A 87 -5.16 -6.08 -4.89
CA ALA A 87 -4.87 -7.50 -4.86
C ALA A 87 -3.37 -7.81 -4.97
N VAL A 88 -2.65 -7.10 -5.84
CA VAL A 88 -1.19 -7.20 -6.00
C VAL A 88 -0.50 -6.73 -4.72
N VAL A 89 -0.91 -5.58 -4.19
CA VAL A 89 -0.32 -5.01 -2.97
C VAL A 89 -0.49 -5.93 -1.76
N LYS A 90 -1.64 -6.62 -1.63
CA LYS A 90 -1.84 -7.65 -0.59
C LYS A 90 -0.87 -8.82 -0.71
N ILE A 91 -0.55 -9.23 -1.93
CA ILE A 91 0.42 -10.30 -2.19
C ILE A 91 1.83 -9.83 -1.77
N LEU A 92 2.25 -8.65 -2.22
CA LEU A 92 3.56 -8.09 -1.86
C LEU A 92 3.71 -7.85 -0.35
N ILE A 93 2.66 -7.34 0.32
CA ILE A 93 2.64 -7.20 1.78
C ILE A 93 2.73 -8.56 2.47
N SER A 94 2.07 -9.60 1.93
CA SER A 94 2.20 -10.96 2.49
C SER A 94 3.63 -11.46 2.42
N ASP A 95 4.32 -11.23 1.30
CA ASP A 95 5.73 -11.60 1.15
C ASP A 95 6.60 -10.88 2.20
N LEU A 96 6.38 -9.58 2.39
CA LEU A 96 7.06 -8.78 3.42
C LEU A 96 6.78 -9.26 4.84
N ILE A 97 5.55 -9.71 5.13
CA ILE A 97 5.20 -10.33 6.42
C ILE A 97 5.93 -11.65 6.59
N THR A 98 6.01 -12.48 5.54
CA THR A 98 6.70 -13.78 5.57
C THR A 98 8.18 -13.64 5.90
N VAL A 99 8.85 -12.60 5.37
CA VAL A 99 10.26 -12.32 5.69
C VAL A 99 10.46 -11.46 6.93
N GLY A 100 9.38 -11.10 7.64
CA GLY A 100 9.43 -10.31 8.88
C GLY A 100 9.80 -8.83 8.69
N ALA A 101 9.72 -8.31 7.46
CA ALA A 101 10.06 -6.92 7.16
C ALA A 101 8.96 -5.93 7.57
N VAL A 102 7.70 -6.37 7.60
CA VAL A 102 6.56 -5.57 8.06
C VAL A 102 5.65 -6.39 8.99
N THR A 103 4.83 -5.68 9.75
CA THR A 103 3.70 -6.25 10.48
C THR A 103 2.39 -5.59 10.08
N ALA A 104 1.30 -6.34 10.15
CA ALA A 104 -0.04 -5.86 9.85
C ALA A 104 -0.87 -5.80 11.14
N ARG A 105 -1.49 -4.65 11.39
CA ARG A 105 -2.45 -4.43 12.47
C ARG A 105 -3.84 -4.31 11.86
N SER A 106 -4.62 -5.38 12.03
CA SER A 106 -6.02 -5.35 11.61
C SER A 106 -6.80 -4.35 12.47
N PRO A 107 -7.78 -3.64 11.90
CA PRO A 107 -8.69 -2.81 12.68
C PRO A 107 -9.37 -3.67 13.73
N VAL A 108 -9.40 -3.20 14.97
CA VAL A 108 -10.19 -3.85 16.01
C VAL A 108 -11.66 -3.69 15.64
N PRO A 109 -12.40 -4.78 15.37
CA PRO A 109 -13.83 -4.67 15.12
C PRO A 109 -14.48 -4.11 16.39
N VAL A 110 -15.04 -2.91 16.31
CA VAL A 110 -15.93 -2.41 17.36
C VAL A 110 -17.17 -3.28 17.26
N GLY A 111 -17.27 -4.31 18.10
CA GLY A 111 -18.34 -5.31 17.98
C GLY A 111 -19.71 -4.65 17.99
N VAL A 112 -20.64 -5.16 17.18
CA VAL A 112 -22.06 -4.78 17.22
C VAL A 112 -22.57 -5.11 18.64
N GLY A 113 -22.63 -4.09 19.50
CA GLY A 113 -22.99 -4.22 20.92
C GLY A 113 -21.92 -3.76 21.92
N GLN A 114 -20.67 -3.58 21.48
CA GLN A 114 -19.59 -3.06 22.32
C GLN A 114 -19.60 -1.52 22.24
N ARG A 115 -20.55 -0.91 22.98
CA ARG A 115 -20.54 0.55 23.15
C ARG A 115 -19.27 0.94 23.92
N PRO A 116 -18.46 1.89 23.41
CA PRO A 116 -17.35 2.44 24.18
C PRO A 116 -17.87 2.99 25.50
N ASP A 117 -17.13 2.76 26.59
CA ASP A 117 -17.51 3.26 27.91
C ASP A 117 -17.64 4.79 27.86
N ILE A 118 -18.85 5.29 28.09
CA ILE A 118 -19.14 6.72 28.02
C ILE A 118 -18.29 7.53 29.01
N ARG A 119 -17.90 6.93 30.15
CA ARG A 119 -17.05 7.59 31.14
C ARG A 119 -15.64 7.77 30.61
N LEU A 120 -15.11 6.78 29.90
CA LEU A 120 -13.81 6.89 29.24
C LEU A 120 -13.85 7.98 28.16
N LEU A 121 -14.89 8.00 27.33
CA LEU A 121 -15.04 9.02 26.28
C LEU A 121 -15.15 10.44 26.86
N GLN A 122 -15.87 10.60 27.98
CA GLN A 122 -15.94 11.87 28.69
C GLN A 122 -14.57 12.28 29.25
N ALA A 123 -13.83 11.35 29.85
CA ALA A 123 -12.49 11.62 30.36
C ALA A 123 -11.52 12.05 29.24
N VAL A 124 -11.56 11.39 28.08
CA VAL A 124 -10.76 11.75 26.90
C VAL A 124 -11.15 13.15 26.40
N ARG A 125 -12.44 13.44 26.24
CA ARG A 125 -12.94 14.76 25.82
C ARG A 125 -12.47 15.87 26.76
N ASP A 126 -12.61 15.64 28.05
CA ASP A 126 -12.25 16.64 29.06
C ASP A 126 -10.73 16.83 29.13
N GLY A 127 -9.94 15.79 28.86
CA GLY A 127 -8.48 15.89 28.70
C GLY A 127 -8.06 16.70 27.47
N LEU A 128 -8.64 16.41 26.30
CA LEU A 128 -8.31 17.12 25.05
C LEU A 128 -8.70 18.61 25.07
N ARG A 129 -9.70 19.02 25.85
CA ARG A 129 -10.10 20.43 26.03
C ARG A 129 -9.19 21.25 26.96
N ARG A 130 -8.26 20.60 27.66
CA ARG A 130 -7.32 21.25 28.60
C ARG A 130 -5.93 21.47 27.99
N LEU A 131 -5.75 21.09 26.73
CA LEU A 131 -4.58 21.38 25.89
C LEU A 131 -4.86 22.62 25.04
#